data_AF-X1EAG4-F1
#
_entry.id   AF-X1EAG4-F1
#
_cell.length_a   1.000
_cell.length_b   1.000
_cell.length_c   1.000
_cell.angle_alpha   90.00
_cell.angle_beta   90.00
_cell.angle_gamma   90.00
#
_symmetry.space_group_name_H-M   'P 1'
#
loop_
_entity.id
_entity.type
_entity.pdbx_description
1 polymer ?
#
loop_
_entity_poly.entity_id
_entity_poly.type
_entity_poly.pdbx_seq_one_letter_code
_entity_poly.pdbx_strand_id
1 'polypeptide(L)' 'SVFRANIVDVAKKTLMIEITGNSKKVKALEDLLRPFGILELVRTGKIACTRGGKY' A
#
# COMPACT_ATOMS: atom_id res chain seq x y z
N SER A 1 -9.20 -0.94 -11.50
CA SER A 1 -8.20 -0.11 -10.80
C SER A 1 -6.84 -0.80 -10.83
N VAL A 2 -5.77 -0.11 -11.23
CA VAL A 2 -4.43 -0.70 -11.46
C VAL A 2 -3.80 -1.20 -10.15
N PHE A 3 -4.01 -0.48 -9.05
CA PHE A 3 -3.40 -0.81 -7.75
C PHE A 3 -4.37 -1.37 -6.70
N ARG A 4 -5.70 -1.20 -6.85
CA ARG A 4 -6.68 -1.52 -5.78
C ARG A 4 -6.21 -1.02 -4.40
N ALA A 5 -5.76 0.24 -4.36
CA ALA A 5 -5.44 0.94 -3.13
C ALA A 5 -6.69 1.69 -2.64
N ASN A 6 -6.81 1.89 -1.34
CA ASN A 6 -7.91 2.66 -0.74
C ASN A 6 -7.37 3.97 -0.17
N ILE A 7 -8.16 5.03 -0.27
CA ILE A 7 -7.93 6.25 0.50
C ILE A 7 -8.63 6.04 1.84
N VAL A 8 -7.88 6.06 2.93
CA VAL A 8 -8.40 5.80 4.29
C VAL A 8 -8.59 7.08 5.10
N ASP A 9 -7.94 8.17 4.71
CA ASP A 9 -8.13 9.50 5.30
C ASP A 9 -7.94 10.60 4.26
N VAL A 10 -8.70 11.68 4.42
CA VAL A 10 -8.67 12.87 3.57
C VAL A 10 -8.67 14.11 4.44
N ALA A 11 -7.61 14.92 4.33
CA ALA A 11 -7.56 16.24 4.92
C ALA A 11 -7.36 17.31 3.83
N LYS A 12 -7.44 18.58 4.23
CA LYS A 12 -7.39 19.72 3.28
C LYS A 12 -6.12 19.76 2.41
N LYS A 13 -5.01 19.20 2.90
CA LYS A 13 -3.69 19.26 2.22
C LYS A 13 -3.01 17.89 2.11
N THR A 14 -3.61 16.82 2.65
CA THR A 14 -2.98 15.50 2.75
C THR A 14 -3.99 14.39 2.49
N LEU A 15 -3.50 13.26 2.02
CA LEU A 15 -4.28 12.04 1.82
C LEU A 15 -3.52 10.88 2.46
N MET A 16 -4.22 9.98 3.14
CA MET A 16 -3.67 8.70 3.58
C MET A 16 -4.18 7.58 2.67
N ILE A 17 -3.24 6.82 2.10
CA ILE A 17 -3.52 5.75 1.15
C ILE A 17 -3.02 4.44 1.73
N GLU A 18 -3.87 3.42 1.76
CA GLU A 18 -3.47 2.06 2.11
C GLU A 18 -3.41 1.17 0.86
N ILE A 19 -2.49 0.21 0.87
CA ILE A 19 -2.42 -0.84 -0.14
C ILE A 19 -1.98 -2.16 0.48
N THR A 20 -2.66 -3.24 0.08
CA THR A 20 -2.21 -4.60 0.34
C THR A 20 -1.81 -5.29 -0.97
N GLY A 21 -0.69 -6.00 -0.95
CA GLY A 21 -0.21 -6.77 -2.09
C GLY A 21 1.22 -7.25 -1.94
N ASN A 22 1.74 -7.87 -3.01
CA ASN A 22 3.13 -8.27 -3.07
C ASN A 22 4.08 -7.06 -3.11
N SER A 23 5.36 -7.29 -2.85
CA SER A 23 6.35 -6.21 -2.76
C SER A 23 6.49 -5.38 -4.04
N LYS A 24 6.31 -6.00 -5.22
CA LYS A 24 6.37 -5.32 -6.53
C LYS A 24 5.23 -4.31 -6.68
N LYS A 25 4.01 -4.72 -6.32
CA LYS A 25 2.81 -3.89 -6.40
C LYS A 25 2.89 -2.69 -5.45
N VAL A 26 3.31 -2.92 -4.20
CA VAL A 26 3.51 -1.85 -3.21
C VAL A 26 4.57 -0.86 -3.70
N LYS A 27 5.70 -1.36 -4.22
CA LYS A 27 6.79 -0.52 -4.72
C LYS A 27 6.37 0.34 -5.92
N ALA A 28 5.62 -0.23 -6.85
CA ALA A 28 5.12 0.52 -8.00
C ALA A 28 4.14 1.64 -7.60
N LEU A 29 3.33 1.47 -6.53
CA LEU A 29 2.51 2.56 -6.01
C LEU A 29 3.37 3.63 -5.32
N GLU A 30 4.34 3.22 -4.50
CA GLU A 30 5.30 4.14 -3.87
C GLU A 30 6.00 5.01 -4.91
N ASP A 31 6.53 4.40 -5.98
CA ASP A 31 7.23 5.12 -7.04
C ASP A 31 6.31 6.07 -7.82
N LEU A 32 5.04 5.70 -8.01
CA LEU A 32 4.03 6.57 -8.60
C LEU A 32 3.72 7.78 -7.70
N LEU A 33 3.73 7.59 -6.38
CA LEU A 33 3.42 8.65 -5.40
C LEU A 33 4.61 9.55 -5.06
N ARG A 34 5.86 9.12 -5.33
CA ARG A 34 7.07 9.91 -5.06
C ARG A 34 7.01 11.36 -5.55
N PRO A 35 6.56 11.68 -6.78
CA PRO A 35 6.51 13.06 -7.28
C PRO A 35 5.55 13.97 -6.51
N PHE A 36 4.54 13.40 -5.85
CA PHE A 36 3.56 14.16 -5.06
C PHE A 36 4.07 14.54 -3.67
N GLY A 37 5.18 13.95 -3.23
CA GLY A 37 5.73 14.13 -1.89
C GLY A 37 5.08 13.19 -0.87
N ILE A 38 5.79 12.11 -0.54
CA ILE A 38 5.38 11.20 0.54
C ILE A 38 5.83 11.83 1.86
N LEU A 39 4.86 12.29 2.66
CA LEU A 39 5.14 12.89 3.97
C LEU A 39 5.60 11.83 4.97
N GLU A 40 4.92 10.69 4.98
CA GLU A 40 5.18 9.57 5.89
C GLU A 40 4.94 8.24 5.17
N LEU A 41 5.72 7.21 5.51
CA LEU A 41 5.60 5.86 4.94
C LEU A 41 5.70 4.82 6.06
N VAL A 42 4.62 4.08 6.26
CA VAL A 42 4.60 2.90 7.14
C VAL A 42 4.39 1.66 6.28
N ARG A 43 5.26 0.66 6.47
CA ARG A 43 5.22 -0.56 5.66
C ARG A 43 5.46 -1.78 6.54
N THR A 44 4.56 -2.75 6.41
CA THR A 44 4.81 -4.08 6.96
C THR A 44 5.83 -4.82 6.09
N GLY A 45 6.66 -5.64 6.74
CA GLY A 45 7.49 -6.61 6.03
C GLY A 45 6.65 -7.63 5.26
N LYS A 46 7.31 -8.56 4.56
CA LYS A 46 6.61 -9.66 3.90
C LYS A 46 6.00 -10.57 4.97
N ILE A 47 4.68 -10.71 4.95
CA ILE A 47 3.95 -11.66 5.79
C ILE A 47 3.53 -12.84 4.90
N ALA A 48 3.76 -14.05 5.37
CA ALA A 48 3.38 -15.28 4.67
C ALA A 48 2.57 -16.18 5.60
N CYS A 49 1.39 -16.58 5.16
CA CYS A 49 0.55 -17.57 5.83
C CYS A 49 0.25 -18.68 4.83
N THR A 50 0.30 -19.93 5.28
CA THR A 50 -0.18 -21.07 4.49
C THR A 50 -1.66 -20.88 4.19
N ARG A 51 -2.01 -20.92 2.91
CA ARG A 51 -3.40 -20.81 2.46
C ARG A 51 -4.06 -22.18 2.55
N GLY A 52 -5.13 -22.31 3.34
CA GLY A 52 -5.92 -23.53 3.46
C GLY A 52 -5.09 -24.73 3.89
N GLY A 53 -5.00 -24.98 5.20
CA GLY A 53 -4.44 -26.22 5.71
C GLY A 53 -5.41 -27.38 5.45
N LYS A 54 -4.90 -28.52 4.97
CA LYS A 54 -5.64 -29.80 5.04
C LYS A 54 -5.71 -30.22 6.51
N TYR A 55 -6.68 -29.69 7.24
CA TYR A 55 -7.20 -30.27 8.47
C TYR A 55 -8.71 -30.03 8.46
#